data_AF-A0A368XAY6-F1
#
_entry.id   AF-A0A368XAY6-F1
#
_cell.length_a   1.000
_cell.length_b   1.000
_cell.length_c   1.000
_cell.angle_alpha   90.00
_cell.angle_beta   90.00
_cell.angle_gamma   90.00
#
_symmetry.space_group_name_H-M   'P 1'
#
loop_
_entity.id
_entity.type
_entity.pdbx_description
1 polymer ?
#
loop_
_entity_poly.entity_id
_entity_poly.type
_entity_poly.pdbx_seq_one_letter_code
_entity_poly.pdbx_strand_id
1 'polypeptide(L)'
;MNATELHHLDAHQLREMVQSLQAKVQATESALTFKQAVIDKITHEMAVLKRMKFGAKAERYSPDQASLLEEAVEADLEALACELDGLAAGKQPATDRQTARRQPLPAHLPRREVHHEPHSTICHCGCALKRIGEDIAEKLNYQPGVFTVERHVRGKWVCSHCETLVQAPVAPHIIDKGIPTAGLLAQVLVAKYADHLPLYRQESIFARAGMALSRSTLAQWVGACGVQLQPLVDALKRELLQHPVLHADETPVAMLKPGNGKTHRAYLWSYCSTRFAGMHAVVFDFAESRAGQHARDFLGVTPTTGWRGTLVCDDFSGYKQLFTMGVVEAGCLAHARRKFYVTLPRFHVQQVMQPNGCSPRSLEARSRWPSASAGGCTSLRSN
;
A
#
# COMPACT_ATOMS: atom_id res chain seq x y z
N MET A 1 -67.49 6.07 25.48
CA MET A 1 -68.80 5.39 25.37
C MET A 1 -68.71 4.09 26.12
N ASN A 2 -69.52 3.93 27.15
CA ASN A 2 -69.60 2.69 27.90
C ASN A 2 -70.48 1.68 27.15
N ALA A 3 -70.23 0.39 27.33
CA ALA A 3 -70.94 -0.69 26.62
C ALA A 3 -72.47 -0.64 26.80
N THR A 4 -72.96 0.03 27.85
CA THR A 4 -74.38 0.26 28.14
C THR A 4 -75.08 1.22 27.17
N GLU A 5 -74.36 2.14 26.52
CA GLU A 5 -74.94 3.10 25.57
C GLU A 5 -75.23 2.47 24.19
N LEU A 6 -74.63 1.31 23.89
CA LEU A 6 -74.79 0.60 22.63
C LEU A 6 -76.15 -0.09 22.50
N HIS A 7 -76.78 -0.45 23.63
CA HIS A 7 -78.06 -1.17 23.67
C HIS A 7 -79.29 -0.30 23.33
N HIS A 8 -79.11 1.01 23.25
CA HIS A 8 -80.19 1.97 22.97
C HIS A 8 -80.19 2.51 21.53
N LEU A 9 -79.26 2.04 20.69
CA LEU A 9 -79.13 2.48 19.30
C LEU A 9 -79.95 1.59 18.36
N ASP A 10 -80.61 2.20 17.38
CA ASP A 10 -81.31 1.46 16.34
C ASP A 10 -80.33 0.86 15.31
N ALA A 11 -80.84 -0.04 14.45
CA ALA A 11 -80.03 -0.72 13.45
C ALA A 11 -79.40 0.22 12.39
N HIS A 12 -79.95 1.43 12.20
CA HIS A 12 -79.41 2.43 11.28
C HIS A 12 -78.24 3.18 11.93
N GLN A 13 -78.43 3.65 13.15
CA GLN A 13 -77.43 4.33 13.97
C GLN A 13 -76.20 3.43 14.23
N LEU A 14 -76.41 2.12 14.45
CA LEU A 14 -75.31 1.16 14.56
C LEU A 14 -74.52 1.01 13.25
N ARG A 15 -75.17 1.01 12.07
CA ARG A 15 -74.48 0.92 10.78
C ARG A 15 -73.68 2.18 10.46
N GLU A 16 -74.25 3.37 10.71
CA GLU A 16 -73.53 4.64 10.54
C GLU A 16 -72.31 4.72 11.46
N MET A 17 -72.45 4.26 12.71
CA MET A 17 -71.34 4.21 13.65
C MET A 17 -70.24 3.24 13.20
N VAL A 18 -70.60 2.05 12.72
CA VAL A 18 -69.63 1.08 12.18
C VAL A 18 -68.91 1.66 10.96
N GLN A 19 -69.62 2.33 10.05
CA GLN A 19 -69.00 3.01 8.90
C GLN A 19 -68.07 4.14 9.33
N SER A 20 -68.46 4.94 10.33
CA SER A 20 -67.62 6.01 10.90
C SER A 20 -66.36 5.46 11.57
N LEU A 21 -66.48 4.35 12.31
CA LEU A 21 -65.33 3.68 12.93
C LEU A 21 -64.41 3.05 11.88
N GLN A 22 -64.96 2.40 10.84
CA GLN A 22 -64.17 1.86 9.73
C GLN A 22 -63.40 2.96 8.99
N ALA A 23 -64.05 4.10 8.72
CA ALA A 23 -63.38 5.26 8.11
C ALA A 23 -62.26 5.80 9.01
N LYS A 24 -62.48 5.87 10.33
CA LYS A 24 -61.44 6.27 11.30
C LYS A 24 -60.28 5.27 11.34
N VAL A 25 -60.55 3.96 11.35
CA VAL A 25 -59.52 2.92 11.34
C VAL A 25 -58.67 3.04 10.08
N GLN A 26 -59.29 3.14 8.90
CA GLN A 26 -58.57 3.31 7.64
C GLN A 26 -57.72 4.59 7.60
N ALA A 27 -58.25 5.71 8.13
CA ALA A 27 -57.49 6.95 8.23
C ALA A 27 -56.29 6.81 9.20
N THR A 28 -56.47 6.12 10.32
CA THR A 28 -55.37 5.86 11.26
C THR A 28 -54.32 4.91 10.71
N GLU A 29 -54.71 3.86 9.99
CA GLU A 29 -53.79 2.92 9.32
C GLU A 29 -52.98 3.63 8.23
N SER A 30 -53.63 4.50 7.45
CA SER A 30 -52.96 5.34 6.46
C SER A 30 -51.97 6.32 7.11
N ALA A 31 -52.33 6.92 8.25
CA ALA A 31 -51.43 7.78 8.99
C ALA A 31 -50.25 7.01 9.63
N LEU A 32 -50.48 5.78 10.09
CA LEU A 32 -49.46 4.92 10.69
C LEU A 32 -48.45 4.46 9.65
N THR A 33 -48.91 4.01 8.48
CA THR A 33 -48.03 3.64 7.36
C THR A 33 -47.19 4.83 6.89
N PHE A 34 -47.79 6.02 6.77
CA PHE A 34 -47.04 7.25 6.45
C PHE A 34 -45.98 7.59 7.51
N LYS A 35 -46.35 7.56 8.80
CA LYS A 35 -45.41 7.83 9.90
C LYS A 35 -44.30 6.80 9.95
N GLN A 36 -44.59 5.52 9.71
CA GLN A 36 -43.58 4.47 9.65
C GLN A 36 -42.58 4.71 8.51
N ALA A 37 -43.06 5.08 7.31
CA ALA A 37 -42.19 5.43 6.20
C ALA A 37 -41.28 6.64 6.51
N VAL A 38 -41.80 7.65 7.22
CA VAL A 38 -41.00 8.81 7.68
C VAL A 38 -39.97 8.40 8.73
N ILE A 39 -40.33 7.55 9.69
CA ILE A 39 -39.41 7.01 10.69
C ILE A 39 -38.29 6.22 10.01
N ASP A 40 -38.63 5.36 9.05
CA ASP A 40 -37.65 4.56 8.30
C ASP A 40 -36.69 5.47 7.51
N LYS A 41 -37.21 6.53 6.87
CA LYS A 41 -36.41 7.54 6.17
C LYS A 41 -35.44 8.26 7.11
N ILE A 42 -35.94 8.80 8.23
CA ILE A 42 -35.11 9.54 9.19
C ILE A 42 -34.09 8.61 9.84
N THR A 43 -34.47 7.38 10.16
CA THR A 43 -33.56 6.37 10.71
C THR A 43 -32.45 6.03 9.71
N HIS A 44 -32.77 5.95 8.42
CA HIS A 44 -31.79 5.78 7.35
C HIS A 44 -30.82 6.97 7.26
N GLU A 45 -31.34 8.19 7.20
CA GLU A 45 -30.54 9.42 7.17
C GLU A 45 -29.61 9.50 8.40
N MET A 46 -30.11 9.22 9.59
CA MET A 46 -29.32 9.17 10.82
C MET A 46 -28.23 8.10 10.77
N ALA A 47 -28.52 6.91 10.22
CA ALA A 47 -27.53 5.85 10.08
C ALA A 47 -26.42 6.24 9.08
N VAL A 48 -26.77 6.89 7.98
CA VAL A 48 -25.82 7.42 7.00
C VAL A 48 -24.96 8.52 7.63
N LEU A 49 -25.56 9.49 8.31
CA LEU A 49 -24.85 10.57 9.00
C LEU A 49 -23.91 10.04 10.09
N LYS A 50 -24.35 9.05 10.89
CA LYS A 50 -23.49 8.38 11.88
C LYS A 50 -22.31 7.67 11.21
N ARG A 51 -22.50 7.00 10.07
CA ARG A 51 -21.38 6.39 9.33
C ARG A 51 -20.43 7.43 8.74
N MET A 52 -20.93 8.54 8.19
CA MET A 52 -20.06 9.61 7.70
C MET A 52 -19.24 10.23 8.83
N LYS A 53 -19.86 10.44 10.01
CA LYS A 53 -19.21 11.09 11.15
C LYS A 53 -18.25 10.18 11.93
N PHE A 54 -18.58 8.88 12.03
CA PHE A 54 -17.85 7.94 12.89
C PHE A 54 -17.16 6.80 12.14
N GLY A 55 -17.54 6.50 10.89
CA GLY A 55 -16.92 5.45 10.07
C GLY A 55 -15.46 5.75 9.71
N ALA A 56 -15.14 7.03 9.45
CA ALA A 56 -13.75 7.47 9.25
C ALA A 56 -12.90 7.45 10.54
N LYS A 57 -13.54 7.36 11.72
CA LYS A 57 -12.85 7.33 13.03
C LYS A 57 -12.61 5.91 13.55
N ALA A 58 -13.31 4.90 13.05
CA ALA A 58 -13.21 3.53 13.52
C ALA A 58 -11.96 2.76 13.00
N GLU A 59 -11.28 3.30 11.99
CA GLU A 59 -9.98 2.78 11.51
C GLU A 59 -8.78 3.53 12.13
N ARG A 60 -9.01 4.51 13.01
CA ARG A 60 -7.93 5.20 13.73
C ARG A 60 -7.76 4.59 15.12
N TYR A 61 -6.51 4.36 15.49
CA TYR A 61 -6.09 4.05 16.87
C TYR A 61 -6.69 5.07 17.86
N SER A 62 -6.76 4.72 19.14
CA SER A 62 -7.34 5.57 20.19
C SER A 62 -6.79 7.01 20.10
N PRO A 63 -7.59 8.06 20.37
CA PRO A 63 -7.19 9.46 20.20
C PRO A 63 -5.83 9.81 20.83
N ASP A 64 -5.54 9.23 21.99
CA ASP A 64 -4.31 9.47 22.74
C ASP A 64 -3.05 8.83 22.11
N GLN A 65 -3.22 7.75 21.32
CA GLN A 65 -2.12 7.13 20.55
C GLN A 65 -1.95 7.78 19.16
N ALA A 66 -3.03 8.31 18.59
CA ALA A 66 -2.99 9.01 17.32
C ALA A 66 -2.31 10.38 17.44
N SER A 67 -2.59 11.16 18.49
CA SER A 67 -1.94 12.47 18.72
C SER A 67 -0.41 12.32 18.89
N LEU A 68 0.07 11.32 19.62
CA LEU A 68 1.52 11.07 19.78
C LEU A 68 2.24 10.72 18.47
N LEU A 69 1.56 10.07 17.53
CA LEU A 69 2.13 9.70 16.23
C LEU A 69 1.94 10.81 15.19
N GLU A 70 0.80 11.52 15.21
CA GLU A 70 0.51 12.64 14.32
C GLU A 70 1.38 13.86 14.67
N GLU A 71 1.55 14.21 15.95
CA GLU A 71 2.45 15.29 16.38
C GLU A 71 3.91 15.00 16.03
N ALA A 72 4.36 13.74 16.18
CA ALA A 72 5.70 13.35 15.76
C ALA A 72 5.88 13.45 14.25
N VAL A 73 4.88 13.03 13.46
CA VAL A 73 4.92 13.13 11.99
C VAL A 73 4.82 14.58 11.52
N GLU A 74 4.04 15.43 12.18
CA GLU A 74 3.88 16.84 11.84
C GLU A 74 5.15 17.65 12.17
N ALA A 75 5.71 17.45 13.37
CA ALA A 75 7.01 18.02 13.74
C ALA A 75 8.14 17.55 12.80
N ASP A 76 8.09 16.30 12.33
CA ASP A 76 9.04 15.76 11.35
C ASP A 76 8.83 16.34 9.95
N LEU A 77 7.58 16.53 9.51
CA LEU A 77 7.25 17.20 8.25
C LEU A 77 7.71 18.66 8.27
N GLU A 78 7.57 19.35 9.40
CA GLU A 78 8.11 20.69 9.62
C GLU A 78 9.64 20.69 9.58
N ALA A 79 10.30 19.74 10.26
CA ALA A 79 11.76 19.63 10.22
C ALA A 79 12.28 19.35 8.79
N LEU A 80 11.60 18.49 8.03
CA LEU A 80 11.92 18.23 6.63
C LEU A 80 11.63 19.44 5.74
N ALA A 81 10.55 20.17 5.99
CA ALA A 81 10.25 21.42 5.29
C ALA A 81 11.35 22.45 5.56
N CYS A 82 11.80 22.61 6.81
CA CYS A 82 12.93 23.48 7.16
C CYS A 82 14.25 23.06 6.49
N GLU A 83 14.56 21.76 6.43
CA GLU A 83 15.75 21.26 5.72
C GLU A 83 15.65 21.53 4.20
N LEU A 84 14.48 21.35 3.60
CA LEU A 84 14.23 21.61 2.18
C LEU A 84 14.24 23.11 1.85
N ASP A 85 13.68 23.95 2.72
CA ASP A 85 13.72 25.40 2.61
C ASP A 85 15.16 25.93 2.76
N GLY A 86 15.98 25.32 3.63
CA GLY A 86 17.41 25.59 3.73
C GLY A 86 18.21 25.18 2.48
N LEU A 87 17.72 24.23 1.70
CA LEU A 87 18.30 23.84 0.41
C LEU A 87 17.81 24.72 -0.76
N ALA A 88 16.59 25.28 -0.65
CA ALA A 88 15.97 26.16 -1.64
C ALA A 88 16.39 27.64 -1.48
N ALA A 89 16.59 28.10 -0.25
CA ALA A 89 17.23 29.38 0.05
C ALA A 89 18.69 29.29 -0.41
N GLY A 90 19.02 30.05 -1.45
CA GLY A 90 20.22 29.83 -2.27
C GLY A 90 21.51 29.66 -1.47
N LYS A 91 22.35 28.76 -2.01
CA LYS A 91 23.77 28.59 -1.66
C LYS A 91 24.37 29.91 -1.18
N GLN A 92 24.74 30.00 0.10
CA GLN A 92 25.74 30.96 0.54
C GLN A 92 26.96 30.83 -0.40
N PRO A 93 27.62 31.95 -0.75
CA PRO A 93 28.75 31.92 -1.66
C PRO A 93 29.75 30.89 -1.12
N ALA A 94 30.17 30.00 -2.00
CA ALA A 94 31.01 28.86 -1.68
C ALA A 94 32.33 29.36 -1.07
N THR A 95 32.37 29.47 0.25
CA THR A 95 33.62 29.48 1.00
C THR A 95 34.21 28.11 0.77
N ASP A 96 35.33 28.11 0.07
CA ASP A 96 36.25 27.01 -0.22
C ASP A 96 35.73 25.65 0.26
N ARG A 97 35.03 24.93 -0.63
CA ARG A 97 34.55 23.57 -0.35
C ARG A 97 35.77 22.68 -0.17
N GLN A 98 36.32 22.65 1.05
CA GLN A 98 37.10 21.53 1.52
C GLN A 98 36.26 20.29 1.28
N THR A 99 36.63 19.52 0.27
CA THR A 99 35.97 18.28 -0.09
C THR A 99 35.87 17.45 1.18
N ALA A 100 34.66 17.30 1.75
CA ALA A 100 34.45 16.60 3.01
C ALA A 100 35.07 15.20 2.86
N ARG A 101 36.22 14.99 3.50
CA ARG A 101 36.90 13.70 3.47
C ARG A 101 35.96 12.71 4.14
N ARG A 102 35.67 11.62 3.44
CA ARG A 102 34.85 10.53 3.97
C ARG A 102 35.47 10.07 5.28
N GLN A 103 34.68 10.13 6.35
CA GLN A 103 35.12 9.61 7.62
C GLN A 103 35.22 8.07 7.51
N PRO A 104 36.27 7.47 8.09
CA PRO A 104 36.38 6.02 8.14
C PRO A 104 35.21 5.44 8.93
N LEU A 105 34.81 4.21 8.60
CA LEU A 105 33.78 3.52 9.36
C LEU A 105 34.25 3.29 10.80
N PRO A 106 33.35 3.33 11.79
CA PRO A 106 33.74 3.25 13.19
C PRO A 106 34.57 1.99 13.51
N ALA A 107 35.59 2.16 14.35
CA ALA A 107 36.52 1.09 14.69
C ALA A 107 35.86 -0.05 15.48
N HIS A 108 34.85 0.26 16.29
CA HIS A 108 34.14 -0.71 17.15
C HIS A 108 33.24 -1.69 16.39
N LEU A 109 32.94 -1.43 15.12
CA LEU A 109 32.11 -2.34 14.33
C LEU A 109 32.90 -3.61 13.94
N PRO A 110 32.29 -4.81 14.08
CA PRO A 110 32.93 -6.06 13.69
C PRO A 110 33.28 -6.07 12.20
N ARG A 111 34.51 -6.43 11.87
CA ARG A 111 35.01 -6.52 10.49
C ARG A 111 35.01 -7.97 10.01
N ARG A 112 34.44 -8.20 8.83
CA ARG A 112 34.49 -9.47 8.10
C ARG A 112 35.33 -9.28 6.86
N GLU A 113 36.40 -10.05 6.72
CA GLU A 113 37.24 -10.01 5.52
C GLU A 113 36.63 -10.84 4.40
N VAL A 114 36.62 -10.27 3.20
CA VAL A 114 36.22 -10.93 1.96
C VAL A 114 37.40 -10.83 1.00
N HIS A 115 38.09 -11.95 0.82
CA HIS A 115 39.28 -12.03 -0.04
C HIS A 115 38.87 -12.29 -1.49
N HIS A 116 39.37 -11.46 -2.39
CA HIS A 116 39.16 -11.56 -3.83
C HIS A 116 40.50 -11.86 -4.48
N GLU A 117 40.73 -13.15 -4.74
CA GLU A 117 41.94 -13.64 -5.39
C GLU A 117 41.65 -14.14 -6.81
N PRO A 118 42.62 -14.08 -7.73
CA PRO A 118 42.46 -14.63 -9.07
C PRO A 118 42.28 -16.16 -9.00
N HIS A 119 41.47 -16.71 -9.92
CA HIS A 119 41.18 -18.14 -9.98
C HIS A 119 42.41 -19.04 -10.17
N SER A 120 43.49 -18.49 -10.75
CA SER A 120 44.76 -19.17 -10.92
C SER A 120 45.90 -18.24 -10.51
N THR A 121 46.87 -18.79 -9.79
CA THR A 121 48.13 -18.13 -9.43
C THR A 121 49.22 -18.40 -10.47
N ILE A 122 48.89 -19.02 -11.59
CA ILE A 122 49.78 -19.29 -12.72
C ILE A 122 49.49 -18.29 -13.83
N CYS A 123 50.52 -17.59 -14.28
CA CYS A 123 50.42 -16.65 -15.39
C CYS A 123 50.29 -17.37 -16.74
N HIS A 124 49.79 -16.68 -17.77
CA HIS A 124 49.74 -17.20 -19.14
C HIS A 124 51.10 -17.66 -19.70
N CYS A 125 52.21 -17.13 -19.18
CA CYS A 125 53.57 -17.56 -19.53
C CYS A 125 54.06 -18.80 -18.76
N GLY A 126 53.25 -19.39 -17.87
CA GLY A 126 53.60 -20.56 -17.06
C GLY A 126 54.32 -20.25 -15.74
N CYS A 127 54.69 -19.00 -15.48
CA CYS A 127 55.31 -18.60 -14.21
C CYS A 127 54.30 -18.49 -13.06
N ALA A 128 54.75 -18.77 -11.84
CA ALA A 128 53.99 -18.47 -10.62
C ALA A 128 53.91 -16.95 -10.36
N LEU A 129 52.70 -16.46 -10.12
CA LEU A 129 52.44 -15.06 -9.77
C LEU A 129 52.90 -14.78 -8.34
N LYS A 130 53.45 -13.57 -8.13
CA LYS A 130 53.84 -13.08 -6.80
C LYS A 130 52.86 -12.00 -6.32
N ARG A 131 52.41 -12.10 -5.07
CA ARG A 131 51.59 -11.07 -4.43
C ARG A 131 52.47 -9.89 -4.02
N ILE A 132 52.22 -8.71 -4.59
CA ILE A 132 53.01 -7.48 -4.35
C ILE A 132 52.29 -6.52 -3.40
N GLY A 133 50.98 -6.59 -3.33
CA GLY A 133 50.20 -5.74 -2.44
C GLY A 133 48.72 -6.08 -2.47
N GLU A 134 47.91 -5.22 -1.88
CA GLU A 134 46.46 -5.37 -1.84
C GLU A 134 45.77 -4.01 -1.88
N ASP A 135 44.56 -4.01 -2.44
CA ASP A 135 43.63 -2.89 -2.29
C ASP A 135 42.53 -3.30 -1.32
N ILE A 136 42.24 -2.43 -0.35
CA ILE A 136 41.23 -2.66 0.67
C ILE A 136 40.09 -1.67 0.47
N ALA A 137 38.86 -2.18 0.36
CA ALA A 137 37.65 -1.37 0.39
C ALA A 137 36.73 -1.82 1.53
N GLU A 138 36.27 -0.88 2.36
CA GLU A 138 35.33 -1.17 3.44
C GLU A 138 33.90 -0.83 3.01
N LYS A 139 32.97 -1.73 3.30
CA LYS A 139 31.53 -1.60 3.02
C LYS A 139 30.73 -1.88 4.29
N LEU A 140 29.66 -1.13 4.50
CA LEU A 140 28.78 -1.27 5.65
C LEU A 140 27.64 -2.25 5.32
N ASN A 141 27.53 -3.32 6.10
CA ASN A 141 26.44 -4.27 6.07
C ASN A 141 25.63 -4.21 7.35
N TYR A 142 24.38 -4.65 7.25
CA TYR A 142 23.46 -4.71 8.38
C TYR A 142 22.75 -6.05 8.37
N GLN A 143 22.93 -6.79 9.46
CA GLN A 143 22.03 -7.86 9.86
C GLN A 143 21.12 -7.28 10.94
N PRO A 144 19.83 -7.65 11.02
CA PRO A 144 18.91 -7.07 12.01
C PRO A 144 19.53 -7.00 13.43
N GLY A 145 19.76 -5.77 13.90
CA GLY A 145 20.37 -5.46 15.20
C GLY A 145 21.90 -5.31 15.24
N VAL A 146 22.64 -5.69 14.18
CA VAL A 146 24.12 -5.67 14.17
C VAL A 146 24.66 -5.10 12.85
N PHE A 147 25.43 -4.01 12.96
CA PHE A 147 26.24 -3.51 11.86
C PHE A 147 27.56 -4.25 11.78
N THR A 148 27.94 -4.64 10.56
CA THR A 148 29.22 -5.31 10.27
C THR A 148 29.91 -4.58 9.12
N VAL A 149 31.23 -4.46 9.17
CA VAL A 149 32.02 -3.89 8.08
C VAL A 149 32.62 -5.01 7.24
N GLU A 150 32.23 -5.09 5.98
CA GLU A 150 32.85 -5.99 5.01
C GLU A 150 34.11 -5.35 4.44
N ARG A 151 35.26 -5.94 4.75
CA ARG A 151 36.55 -5.53 4.24
C ARG A 151 36.88 -6.37 3.00
N HIS A 152 36.68 -5.79 1.83
CA HIS A 152 37.02 -6.41 0.56
C HIS A 152 38.52 -6.24 0.30
N VAL A 153 39.28 -7.33 0.41
CA VAL A 153 40.73 -7.35 0.18
C VAL A 153 40.99 -7.93 -1.21
N ARG A 154 41.58 -7.13 -2.09
CA ARG A 154 41.91 -7.52 -3.48
C ARG A 154 43.41 -7.59 -3.65
N GLY A 155 43.96 -8.79 -3.72
CA GLY A 155 45.39 -9.02 -3.92
C GLY A 155 45.87 -8.58 -5.31
N LYS A 156 46.98 -7.83 -5.36
CA LYS A 156 47.71 -7.47 -6.58
C LYS A 156 48.78 -8.51 -6.85
N TRP A 157 48.64 -9.23 -7.96
CA TRP A 157 49.53 -10.32 -8.35
C TRP A 157 50.32 -9.92 -9.59
N VAL A 158 51.63 -10.16 -9.59
CA VAL A 158 52.50 -9.79 -10.72
C VAL A 158 53.33 -10.98 -11.18
N CYS A 159 53.47 -11.10 -12.49
CA CYS A 159 54.43 -11.96 -13.15
C CYS A 159 55.79 -11.27 -13.25
N SER A 160 56.85 -11.81 -12.64
CA SER A 160 58.20 -11.21 -12.75
C SER A 160 58.82 -11.35 -14.15
N HIS A 161 58.36 -12.30 -14.96
CA HIS A 161 58.93 -12.54 -16.29
C HIS A 161 58.28 -11.67 -17.38
N CYS A 162 56.98 -11.41 -17.24
CA CYS A 162 56.14 -10.81 -18.26
C CYS A 162 55.49 -9.49 -17.80
N GLU A 163 55.89 -9.00 -16.62
CA GLU A 163 55.49 -7.72 -16.01
C GLU A 163 53.97 -7.47 -15.97
N THR A 164 53.18 -8.54 -16.05
CA THR A 164 51.73 -8.48 -16.10
C THR A 164 51.14 -8.43 -14.69
N LEU A 165 50.31 -7.43 -14.42
CA LEU A 165 49.54 -7.28 -13.18
C LEU A 165 48.17 -7.95 -13.35
N VAL A 166 47.86 -8.90 -12.48
CA VAL A 166 46.57 -9.58 -12.38
C VAL A 166 45.91 -9.22 -11.06
N GLN A 167 44.63 -8.81 -11.12
CA GLN A 167 43.82 -8.53 -9.94
C GLN A 167 42.38 -8.94 -10.23
N ALA A 168 41.72 -9.56 -9.25
CA ALA A 168 40.30 -9.90 -9.38
C ALA A 168 39.47 -8.62 -9.63
N PRO A 169 38.54 -8.58 -10.61
CA PRO A 169 37.77 -7.39 -10.93
C PRO A 169 36.85 -6.99 -9.77
N VAL A 170 36.53 -5.69 -9.68
CA VAL A 170 35.55 -5.19 -8.70
C VAL A 170 34.15 -5.57 -9.20
N ALA A 171 33.39 -6.29 -8.37
CA ALA A 171 32.00 -6.57 -8.67
C ALA A 171 31.20 -5.25 -8.76
N PRO A 172 30.23 -5.13 -9.70
CA PRO A 172 29.41 -3.95 -9.82
C PRO A 172 28.64 -3.70 -8.51
N HIS A 173 28.50 -2.42 -8.16
CA HIS A 173 27.79 -1.99 -6.96
C HIS A 173 26.57 -1.16 -7.36
N ILE A 174 25.51 -1.22 -6.53
CA ILE A 174 24.28 -0.45 -6.75
C ILE A 174 24.55 1.06 -6.72
N ILE A 175 25.40 1.49 -5.77
CA ILE A 175 25.84 2.88 -5.63
C ILE A 175 27.35 2.91 -5.81
N ASP A 176 27.80 3.59 -6.86
CA ASP A 176 29.22 3.74 -7.15
C ASP A 176 29.95 4.44 -6.01
N LYS A 177 31.04 3.83 -5.57
CA LYS A 177 31.80 4.26 -4.39
C LYS A 177 30.90 4.42 -3.14
N GLY A 178 29.72 3.82 -3.09
CA GLY A 178 28.84 3.86 -1.92
C GLY A 178 29.44 3.08 -0.75
N ILE A 179 29.18 3.52 0.47
CA ILE A 179 29.48 2.73 1.67
C ILE A 179 28.56 1.51 1.85
N PRO A 180 27.26 1.50 1.48
CA PRO A 180 26.39 0.40 1.85
C PRO A 180 26.62 -0.82 0.95
N THR A 181 26.45 -1.99 1.55
CA THR A 181 26.27 -3.26 0.82
C THR A 181 24.86 -3.38 0.27
N ALA A 182 24.65 -4.30 -0.66
CA ALA A 182 23.32 -4.61 -1.18
C ALA A 182 22.35 -5.09 -0.06
N GLY A 183 22.86 -5.78 0.96
CA GLY A 183 22.08 -6.22 2.12
C GLY A 183 21.53 -5.06 2.94
N LEU A 184 22.36 -4.06 3.24
CA LEU A 184 21.91 -2.85 3.93
C LEU A 184 20.90 -2.05 3.09
N LEU A 185 21.13 -1.92 1.78
CA LEU A 185 20.17 -1.24 0.90
C LEU A 185 18.82 -1.96 0.86
N ALA A 186 18.83 -3.30 0.77
CA ALA A 186 17.62 -4.11 0.81
C ALA A 186 16.87 -3.93 2.14
N GLN A 187 17.57 -3.95 3.28
CA GLN A 187 16.95 -3.71 4.58
C GLN A 187 16.24 -2.35 4.63
N VAL A 188 16.90 -1.28 4.18
CA VAL A 188 16.32 0.08 4.21
C VAL A 188 15.04 0.15 3.39
N LEU A 189 15.05 -0.46 2.19
CA LEU A 189 13.89 -0.48 1.28
C LEU A 189 12.74 -1.33 1.83
N VAL A 190 13.02 -2.55 2.30
CA VAL A 190 12.00 -3.45 2.87
C VAL A 190 11.37 -2.80 4.10
N ALA A 191 12.19 -2.29 5.02
CA ALA A 191 11.70 -1.61 6.20
C ALA A 191 10.83 -0.40 5.82
N LYS A 192 11.23 0.40 4.82
CA LYS A 192 10.47 1.58 4.39
C LYS A 192 9.13 1.24 3.76
N TYR A 193 9.13 0.27 2.83
CA TYR A 193 7.98 0.05 1.93
C TYR A 193 7.12 -1.14 2.34
N ALA A 194 7.71 -2.23 2.83
CA ALA A 194 6.96 -3.40 3.27
C ALA A 194 6.52 -3.27 4.74
N ASP A 195 7.42 -2.78 5.61
CA ASP A 195 7.14 -2.68 7.06
C ASP A 195 6.63 -1.29 7.48
N HIS A 196 6.44 -0.38 6.52
CA HIS A 196 5.97 0.99 6.75
C HIS A 196 6.80 1.76 7.80
N LEU A 197 8.12 1.53 7.84
CA LEU A 197 9.05 2.14 8.78
C LEU A 197 9.68 3.41 8.17
N PRO A 198 9.26 4.61 8.58
CA PRO A 198 9.77 5.86 7.99
C PRO A 198 11.27 6.05 8.27
N LEU A 199 11.95 6.80 7.40
CA LEU A 199 13.42 6.91 7.41
C LEU A 199 13.98 7.53 8.71
N TYR A 200 13.27 8.46 9.34
CA TYR A 200 13.68 9.04 10.63
C TYR A 200 13.72 7.97 11.74
N ARG A 201 12.78 7.03 11.69
CA ARG A 201 12.69 5.94 12.67
C ARG A 201 13.80 4.93 12.41
N GLN A 202 14.12 4.67 11.15
CA GLN A 202 15.28 3.86 10.76
C GLN A 202 16.60 4.48 11.23
N GLU A 203 16.80 5.79 11.03
CA GLU A 203 17.96 6.53 11.56
C GLU A 203 18.12 6.31 13.07
N SER A 204 17.04 6.47 13.83
CA SER A 204 17.05 6.25 15.28
C SER A 204 17.37 4.80 15.65
N ILE A 205 16.85 3.82 14.90
CA ILE A 205 17.16 2.40 15.09
C ILE A 205 18.64 2.12 14.81
N PHE A 206 19.18 2.69 13.74
CA PHE A 206 20.58 2.50 13.38
C PHE A 206 21.53 3.16 14.38
N ALA A 207 21.18 4.35 14.87
CA ALA A 207 21.92 5.02 15.94
C ALA A 207 22.02 4.15 17.21
N ARG A 208 20.91 3.51 17.61
CA ARG A 208 20.90 2.56 18.74
C ARG A 208 21.73 1.29 18.48
N ALA A 209 21.84 0.88 17.22
CA ALA A 209 22.72 -0.22 16.81
C ALA A 209 24.19 0.22 16.61
N GLY A 210 24.56 1.45 17.02
CA GLY A 210 25.93 1.93 17.02
C GLY A 210 26.41 2.56 15.71
N MET A 211 25.50 2.89 14.79
CA MET A 211 25.80 3.57 13.53
C MET A 211 24.80 4.69 13.24
N ALA A 212 25.22 5.94 13.43
CA ALA A 212 24.41 7.10 13.06
C ALA A 212 24.44 7.31 11.54
N LEU A 213 23.32 7.04 10.86
CA LEU A 213 23.12 7.31 9.44
C LEU A 213 22.07 8.40 9.27
N SER A 214 22.44 9.52 8.65
CA SER A 214 21.52 10.64 8.48
C SER A 214 20.32 10.28 7.60
N ARG A 215 19.15 10.87 7.90
CA ARG A 215 17.95 10.76 7.03
C ARG A 215 18.24 11.08 5.56
N SER A 216 19.06 12.10 5.30
CA SER A 216 19.46 12.50 3.96
C SER A 216 20.27 11.42 3.22
N THR A 217 21.14 10.71 3.93
CA THR A 217 21.91 9.58 3.39
C THR A 217 20.97 8.42 3.02
N LEU A 218 20.05 8.07 3.93
CA LEU A 218 19.06 7.03 3.67
C LEU A 218 18.15 7.39 2.48
N ALA A 219 17.70 8.65 2.40
CA ALA A 219 16.87 9.13 1.29
C ALA A 219 17.62 9.06 -0.05
N GLN A 220 18.90 9.45 -0.08
CA GLN A 220 19.75 9.33 -1.26
C GLN A 220 19.91 7.88 -1.71
N TRP A 221 20.09 6.95 -0.76
CA TRP A 221 20.18 5.52 -1.07
C TRP A 221 18.88 4.95 -1.64
N VAL A 222 17.73 5.33 -1.07
CA VAL A 222 16.42 4.94 -1.60
C VAL A 222 16.25 5.43 -3.03
N GLY A 223 16.59 6.71 -3.30
CA GLY A 223 16.52 7.27 -4.65
C GLY A 223 17.43 6.56 -5.65
N ALA A 224 18.68 6.30 -5.27
CA ALA A 224 19.62 5.56 -6.12
C ALA A 224 19.13 4.13 -6.42
N CYS A 225 18.59 3.42 -5.43
CA CYS A 225 18.01 2.10 -5.64
C CYS A 225 16.79 2.16 -6.57
N GLY A 226 15.94 3.20 -6.45
CA GLY A 226 14.81 3.41 -7.34
C GLY A 226 15.22 3.46 -8.81
N VAL A 227 16.27 4.23 -9.12
CA VAL A 227 16.82 4.30 -10.49
C VAL A 227 17.34 2.95 -10.97
N GLN A 228 18.09 2.24 -10.12
CA GLN A 228 18.67 0.94 -10.48
C GLN A 228 17.63 -0.18 -10.65
N LEU A 229 16.45 -0.03 -10.04
CA LEU A 229 15.33 -0.96 -10.16
C LEU A 229 14.44 -0.68 -11.39
N GLN A 230 14.62 0.43 -12.10
CA GLN A 230 13.81 0.78 -13.27
C GLN A 230 13.76 -0.33 -14.33
N PRO A 231 14.86 -1.03 -14.69
CA PRO A 231 14.79 -2.11 -15.67
C PRO A 231 13.87 -3.27 -15.25
N LEU A 232 13.74 -3.52 -13.94
CA LEU A 232 12.81 -4.51 -13.42
C LEU A 232 11.36 -4.04 -13.54
N VAL A 233 11.09 -2.76 -13.25
CA VAL A 233 9.77 -2.14 -13.45
C VAL A 233 9.36 -2.19 -14.92
N ASP A 234 10.29 -1.89 -15.84
CA ASP A 234 10.04 -1.93 -17.28
C ASP A 234 9.79 -3.37 -17.77
N ALA A 235 10.50 -4.36 -17.24
CA ALA A 235 10.26 -5.77 -17.51
C ALA A 235 8.88 -6.22 -16.99
N LEU A 236 8.53 -5.85 -15.76
CA LEU A 236 7.21 -6.14 -15.17
C LEU A 236 6.08 -5.49 -15.96
N LYS A 237 6.26 -4.23 -16.41
CA LYS A 237 5.28 -3.55 -17.28
C LYS A 237 5.10 -4.30 -18.60
N ARG A 238 6.19 -4.72 -19.26
CA ARG A 238 6.11 -5.49 -20.51
C ARG A 238 5.42 -6.83 -20.33
N GLU A 239 5.66 -7.51 -19.22
CA GLU A 239 4.96 -8.76 -18.89
C GLU A 239 3.48 -8.51 -18.61
N LEU A 240 3.17 -7.48 -17.83
CA LEU A 240 1.80 -7.11 -17.49
C LEU A 240 0.96 -6.85 -18.75
N LEU A 241 1.52 -6.12 -19.72
CA LEU A 241 0.85 -5.80 -20.98
C LEU A 241 0.68 -7.00 -21.93
N GLN A 242 1.24 -8.18 -21.63
CA GLN A 242 0.92 -9.40 -22.38
C GLN A 242 -0.39 -10.06 -21.89
N HIS A 243 -0.87 -9.71 -20.70
CA HIS A 243 -2.10 -10.29 -20.17
C HIS A 243 -3.35 -9.72 -20.85
N PRO A 244 -4.37 -10.56 -21.12
CA PRO A 244 -5.61 -10.13 -21.77
C PRO A 244 -6.54 -9.36 -20.84
N VAL A 245 -6.37 -9.50 -19.52
CA VAL A 245 -7.20 -8.84 -18.50
C VAL A 245 -6.30 -8.21 -17.46
N LEU A 246 -6.50 -6.92 -17.22
CA LEU A 246 -5.77 -6.13 -16.22
C LEU A 246 -6.75 -5.40 -15.30
N HIS A 247 -6.33 -5.16 -14.07
CA HIS A 247 -7.02 -4.26 -13.15
C HIS A 247 -6.28 -2.93 -13.10
N ALA A 248 -7.03 -1.84 -13.01
CA ALA A 248 -6.50 -0.50 -12.77
C ALA A 248 -7.25 0.19 -11.62
N ASP A 249 -6.52 0.92 -10.79
CA ASP A 249 -7.04 1.76 -9.72
C ASP A 249 -6.08 2.90 -9.42
N GLU A 250 -6.61 4.08 -9.14
CA GLU A 250 -5.81 5.27 -8.83
C GLU A 250 -6.07 5.77 -7.41
N THR A 251 -5.00 5.83 -6.62
CA THR A 251 -5.06 6.26 -5.21
C THR A 251 -4.42 7.63 -5.06
N PRO A 252 -5.12 8.63 -4.48
CA PRO A 252 -4.54 9.95 -4.24
C PRO A 252 -3.45 9.89 -3.17
N VAL A 253 -2.35 10.60 -3.40
CA VAL A 253 -1.24 10.77 -2.45
C VAL A 253 -0.93 12.25 -2.27
N ALA A 254 -0.61 12.65 -1.04
CA ALA A 254 -0.19 14.01 -0.72
C ALA A 254 1.31 14.15 -1.02
N MET A 255 1.66 14.91 -2.05
CA MET A 255 3.04 15.19 -2.43
C MET A 255 3.46 16.57 -1.93
N LEU A 256 4.62 16.68 -1.31
CA LEU A 256 5.22 17.97 -0.99
C LEU A 256 5.71 18.64 -2.28
N LYS A 257 5.30 19.89 -2.52
CA LYS A 257 5.78 20.72 -3.64
C LYS A 257 6.39 22.00 -3.05
N PRO A 258 7.74 22.08 -2.95
CA PRO A 258 8.42 23.21 -2.32
C PRO A 258 7.96 24.56 -2.88
N GLY A 259 7.83 25.56 -2.01
CA GLY A 259 7.43 26.93 -2.39
C GLY A 259 5.93 27.26 -2.30
N ASN A 260 5.04 26.26 -2.15
CA ASN A 260 3.59 26.49 -2.13
C ASN A 260 2.94 26.42 -0.73
N GLY A 261 3.68 26.04 0.31
CA GLY A 261 3.17 25.89 1.69
C GLY A 261 2.01 24.89 1.85
N LYS A 262 1.69 24.11 0.81
CA LYS A 262 0.59 23.15 0.76
C LYS A 262 1.03 21.90 0.02
N THR A 263 0.44 20.76 0.38
CA THR A 263 0.62 19.51 -0.36
C THR A 263 -0.13 19.57 -1.69
N HIS A 264 0.50 19.05 -2.74
CA HIS A 264 -0.10 18.83 -4.03
C HIS A 264 -0.71 17.42 -4.07
N ARG A 265 -1.94 17.30 -4.57
CA ARG A 265 -2.60 16.00 -4.70
C ARG A 265 -2.13 15.29 -5.97
N ALA A 266 -1.18 14.38 -5.81
CA ALA A 266 -0.71 13.47 -6.84
C ALA A 266 -1.44 12.12 -6.72
N TYR A 267 -1.13 11.18 -7.61
CA TYR A 267 -1.79 9.88 -7.72
C TYR A 267 -0.78 8.77 -7.97
N LEU A 268 -1.00 7.64 -7.30
CA LEU A 268 -0.38 6.37 -7.67
C LEU A 268 -1.41 5.57 -8.47
N TRP A 269 -1.12 5.36 -9.75
CA TRP A 269 -1.87 4.50 -10.63
C TRP A 269 -1.34 3.08 -10.48
N SER A 270 -2.20 2.17 -10.01
CA SER A 270 -1.86 0.78 -9.85
C SER A 270 -2.42 -0.02 -11.01
N TYR A 271 -1.58 -0.86 -11.61
CA TYR A 271 -1.98 -1.82 -12.63
C TYR A 271 -1.58 -3.19 -12.16
N CYS A 272 -2.51 -4.15 -12.15
CA CYS A 272 -2.19 -5.50 -11.73
C CYS A 272 -2.83 -6.59 -12.57
N SER A 273 -2.12 -7.71 -12.62
CA SER A 273 -2.60 -8.95 -13.23
C SER A 273 -3.75 -9.51 -12.42
N THR A 274 -4.62 -10.30 -13.05
CA THR A 274 -5.65 -11.03 -12.32
C THR A 274 -5.05 -12.11 -11.39
N ARG A 275 -5.82 -12.53 -10.38
CA ARG A 275 -5.48 -13.69 -9.52
C ARG A 275 -5.34 -15.02 -10.27
N PHE A 276 -5.77 -15.08 -11.53
CA PHE A 276 -5.72 -16.28 -12.37
C PHE A 276 -4.53 -16.27 -13.34
N ALA A 277 -3.79 -15.17 -13.41
CA ALA A 277 -2.56 -15.10 -14.18
C ALA A 277 -1.47 -15.96 -13.52
N GLY A 278 -0.60 -16.57 -14.33
CA GLY A 278 0.54 -17.35 -13.83
C GLY A 278 1.58 -16.50 -13.11
N MET A 279 1.66 -15.21 -13.44
CA MET A 279 2.46 -14.22 -12.72
C MET A 279 1.54 -13.24 -12.01
N HIS A 280 1.81 -12.97 -10.73
CA HIS A 280 1.16 -11.92 -9.96
C HIS A 280 2.02 -10.67 -9.99
N ALA A 281 1.75 -9.78 -10.94
CA ALA A 281 2.48 -8.53 -11.11
C ALA A 281 1.61 -7.33 -10.70
N VAL A 282 2.24 -6.37 -10.03
CA VAL A 282 1.67 -5.06 -9.72
C VAL A 282 2.70 -4.01 -10.10
N VAL A 283 2.29 -3.03 -10.89
CA VAL A 283 3.12 -1.87 -11.25
C VAL A 283 2.42 -0.62 -10.77
N PHE A 284 3.15 0.21 -10.04
CA PHE A 284 2.70 1.53 -9.60
C PHE A 284 3.35 2.60 -10.48
N ASP A 285 2.52 3.42 -11.10
CA ASP A 285 2.92 4.56 -11.92
C ASP A 285 2.55 5.86 -11.20
N PHE A 286 3.55 6.69 -10.92
CA PHE A 286 3.34 7.93 -10.18
C PHE A 286 3.02 9.07 -11.14
N ALA A 287 1.93 9.77 -10.87
CA ALA A 287 1.49 10.91 -11.67
C ALA A 287 1.10 12.10 -10.81
N GLU A 288 1.47 13.31 -11.23
CA GLU A 288 1.06 14.55 -10.56
C GLU A 288 -0.44 14.86 -10.73
N SER A 289 -1.17 14.17 -11.61
CA SER A 289 -2.60 14.41 -11.81
C SER A 289 -3.40 13.13 -11.99
N ARG A 290 -4.74 13.25 -11.86
CA ARG A 290 -5.69 12.15 -12.12
C ARG A 290 -6.13 12.09 -13.59
N ALA A 291 -5.36 12.68 -14.50
CA ALA A 291 -5.74 12.74 -15.90
C ALA A 291 -5.72 11.34 -16.54
N GLY A 292 -6.74 11.01 -17.34
CA GLY A 292 -6.81 9.74 -18.07
C GLY A 292 -5.65 9.52 -19.07
N GLN A 293 -4.86 10.56 -19.37
CA GLN A 293 -3.66 10.45 -20.19
C GLN A 293 -2.63 9.48 -19.58
N HIS A 294 -2.48 9.47 -18.25
CA HIS A 294 -1.54 8.58 -17.57
C HIS A 294 -1.88 7.10 -17.83
N ALA A 295 -3.16 6.75 -17.80
CA ALA A 295 -3.60 5.39 -18.14
C ALA A 295 -3.37 5.03 -19.61
N ARG A 296 -3.52 6.00 -20.54
CA ARG A 296 -3.21 5.79 -21.96
C ARG A 296 -1.72 5.58 -22.20
N ASP A 297 -0.89 6.40 -21.59
CA ASP A 297 0.57 6.34 -21.72
C ASP A 297 1.12 5.05 -21.10
N PHE A 298 0.57 4.65 -19.95
CA PHE A 298 0.94 3.40 -19.31
C PHE A 298 0.61 2.19 -20.20
N LEU A 299 -0.63 2.10 -20.70
CA LEU A 299 -1.11 0.99 -21.53
C LEU A 299 -0.61 1.08 -22.99
N GLY A 300 0.03 2.19 -23.38
CA GLY A 300 0.52 2.43 -24.74
C GLY A 300 -0.60 2.47 -25.78
N VAL A 301 -1.81 2.86 -25.39
CA VAL A 301 -3.00 2.82 -26.26
C VAL A 301 -3.02 4.05 -27.16
N THR A 302 -2.92 3.82 -28.47
CA THR A 302 -3.19 4.80 -29.52
C THR A 302 -4.46 4.40 -30.27
N PRO A 303 -5.02 5.22 -31.19
CA PRO A 303 -6.16 4.81 -32.00
C PRO A 303 -5.92 3.56 -32.85
N THR A 304 -4.68 3.29 -33.27
CA THR A 304 -4.35 2.22 -34.23
C THR A 304 -3.49 1.09 -33.64
N THR A 305 -2.79 1.33 -32.53
CA THR A 305 -1.84 0.38 -31.92
C THR A 305 -1.96 0.38 -30.38
N GLY A 306 -1.27 -0.56 -29.74
CA GLY A 306 -1.19 -0.66 -28.28
C GLY A 306 -1.96 -1.83 -27.69
N TRP A 307 -2.07 -1.87 -26.37
CA TRP A 307 -2.79 -2.93 -25.65
C TRP A 307 -4.31 -2.89 -25.95
N ARG A 308 -4.93 -4.07 -26.08
CA ARG A 308 -6.34 -4.25 -26.48
C ARG A 308 -7.02 -5.36 -25.67
N GLY A 309 -6.80 -5.36 -24.36
CA GLY A 309 -7.43 -6.31 -23.45
C GLY A 309 -8.69 -5.78 -22.79
N THR A 310 -9.11 -6.47 -21.74
CA THR A 310 -10.20 -6.07 -20.84
C THR A 310 -9.63 -5.38 -19.61
N LEU A 311 -10.04 -4.14 -19.36
CA LEU A 311 -9.62 -3.36 -18.21
C LEU A 311 -10.71 -3.39 -17.14
N VAL A 312 -10.38 -3.95 -15.98
CA VAL A 312 -11.21 -3.93 -14.78
C VAL A 312 -10.88 -2.69 -13.97
N CYS A 313 -11.74 -1.68 -14.03
CA CYS A 313 -11.55 -0.43 -13.30
C CYS A 313 -12.85 -0.01 -12.59
N ASP A 314 -12.78 1.08 -11.82
CA ASP A 314 -14.00 1.78 -11.43
C ASP A 314 -14.61 2.53 -12.64
N ASP A 315 -15.77 3.15 -12.44
CA ASP A 315 -16.45 3.94 -13.48
C ASP A 315 -15.87 5.37 -13.59
N PHE A 316 -14.57 5.56 -13.31
CA PHE A 316 -13.94 6.87 -13.40
C PHE A 316 -13.84 7.35 -14.85
N SER A 317 -14.24 8.60 -15.09
CA SER A 317 -14.26 9.21 -16.42
C SER A 317 -12.89 9.23 -17.11
N GLY A 318 -11.79 9.19 -16.36
CA GLY A 318 -10.43 9.11 -16.92
C GLY A 318 -10.18 7.88 -17.80
N TYR A 319 -10.89 6.77 -17.57
CA TYR A 319 -10.72 5.56 -18.37
C TYR A 319 -11.54 5.57 -19.67
N LYS A 320 -12.59 6.40 -19.77
CA LYS A 320 -13.59 6.31 -20.87
C LYS A 320 -12.98 6.43 -22.26
N GLN A 321 -11.95 7.25 -22.41
CA GLN A 321 -11.26 7.40 -23.70
C GLN A 321 -10.57 6.11 -24.15
N LEU A 322 -10.06 5.27 -23.24
CA LEU A 322 -9.47 3.98 -23.59
C LEU A 322 -10.48 3.05 -24.26
N PHE A 323 -11.73 3.10 -23.82
CA PHE A 323 -12.79 2.24 -24.35
C PHE A 323 -13.18 2.63 -25.77
N THR A 324 -13.18 3.93 -26.08
CA THR A 324 -13.36 4.42 -27.45
C THR A 324 -12.19 4.03 -28.38
N MET A 325 -11.03 3.68 -27.82
CA MET A 325 -9.82 3.29 -28.54
C MET A 325 -9.64 1.77 -28.65
N GLY A 326 -10.63 0.97 -28.22
CA GLY A 326 -10.66 -0.49 -28.41
C GLY A 326 -10.27 -1.32 -27.18
N VAL A 327 -10.11 -0.71 -26.00
CA VAL A 327 -10.02 -1.45 -24.73
C VAL A 327 -11.43 -1.86 -24.29
N VAL A 328 -11.61 -3.09 -23.81
CA VAL A 328 -12.91 -3.55 -23.32
C VAL A 328 -13.09 -3.13 -21.86
N GLU A 329 -14.19 -2.45 -21.55
CA GLU A 329 -14.54 -2.04 -20.19
C GLU A 329 -15.11 -3.21 -19.39
N ALA A 330 -14.59 -3.41 -18.17
CA ALA A 330 -15.19 -4.28 -17.17
C ALA A 330 -15.29 -3.55 -15.82
N GLY A 331 -16.49 -3.55 -15.23
CA GLY A 331 -16.73 -2.89 -13.95
C GLY A 331 -16.12 -3.65 -12.77
N CYS A 332 -15.40 -2.96 -11.90
CA CYS A 332 -14.85 -3.55 -10.68
C CYS A 332 -15.95 -3.83 -9.63
N LEU A 333 -16.25 -5.12 -9.39
CA LEU A 333 -17.25 -5.56 -8.41
C LEU A 333 -16.91 -5.15 -6.96
N ALA A 334 -15.63 -4.98 -6.63
CA ALA A 334 -15.23 -4.49 -5.31
C ALA A 334 -15.70 -3.03 -5.11
N HIS A 335 -15.55 -2.18 -6.11
CA HIS A 335 -16.05 -0.81 -6.09
C HIS A 335 -17.58 -0.75 -6.06
N ALA A 336 -18.25 -1.57 -6.88
CA ALA A 336 -19.71 -1.71 -6.83
C ALA A 336 -20.19 -2.11 -5.42
N ARG A 337 -19.59 -3.15 -4.83
CA ARG A 337 -19.91 -3.62 -3.48
C ARG A 337 -19.70 -2.55 -2.42
N ARG A 338 -18.60 -1.78 -2.47
CA ARG A 338 -18.37 -0.68 -1.50
C ARG A 338 -19.51 0.35 -1.56
N LYS A 339 -19.94 0.73 -2.77
CA LYS A 339 -21.07 1.65 -2.95
C LYS A 339 -22.37 1.06 -2.41
N PHE A 340 -22.68 -0.21 -2.72
CA PHE A 340 -23.85 -0.88 -2.17
C PHE A 340 -23.80 -0.99 -0.64
N TYR A 341 -22.64 -1.28 -0.04
CA TYR A 341 -22.51 -1.39 1.41
C TYR A 341 -22.69 -0.03 2.11
N VAL A 342 -22.18 1.04 1.52
CA VAL A 342 -22.39 2.41 2.03
C VAL A 342 -23.87 2.78 1.96
N THR A 343 -24.54 2.48 0.85
CA THR A 343 -25.94 2.88 0.61
C THR A 343 -26.97 1.95 1.30
N LEU A 344 -26.67 0.65 1.47
CA LEU A 344 -27.62 -0.28 2.08
C LEU A 344 -27.60 -0.16 3.62
N PRO A 345 -28.77 -0.13 4.27
CA PRO A 345 -28.84 -0.33 5.71
C PRO A 345 -28.31 -1.74 6.03
N ARG A 346 -27.41 -1.84 7.02
CA ARG A 346 -27.37 -3.08 7.80
C ARG A 346 -28.72 -3.14 8.47
N PHE A 347 -29.62 -4.00 7.98
CA PHE A 347 -30.75 -4.43 8.78
C PHE A 347 -30.15 -5.04 10.05
N HIS A 348 -30.06 -4.25 11.10
CA HIS A 348 -29.97 -4.80 12.43
C HIS A 348 -31.33 -5.46 12.60
N VAL A 349 -31.39 -6.78 12.40
CA VAL A 349 -32.47 -7.56 12.96
C VAL A 349 -32.25 -7.43 14.47
N GLN A 350 -32.73 -6.33 15.05
CA GLN A 350 -33.08 -6.33 16.46
C GLN A 350 -34.14 -7.42 16.55
N GLN A 351 -33.75 -8.58 17.05
CA GLN A 351 -34.70 -9.50 17.65
C GLN A 351 -35.49 -8.64 18.63
N VAL A 352 -36.72 -8.31 18.26
CA VAL A 352 -37.68 -7.72 19.17
C VAL A 352 -37.98 -8.82 20.18
N MET A 353 -37.20 -8.87 21.26
CA MET A 353 -37.60 -9.52 22.50
C MET A 353 -38.82 -8.76 22.99
N GLN A 354 -40.01 -9.25 22.64
CA GLN A 354 -41.23 -8.84 23.33
C GLN A 354 -41.17 -9.46 24.74
N PRO A 355 -41.33 -8.65 25.81
CA PRO A 355 -41.51 -9.19 27.14
C PRO A 355 -43.00 -9.50 27.24
N ASN A 356 -43.43 -10.74 26.98
CA ASN A 356 -44.66 -11.28 27.57
C ASN A 356 -44.62 -12.80 27.50
N GLY A 357 -44.90 -13.39 28.66
CA GLY A 357 -44.45 -14.72 29.02
C GLY A 357 -45.16 -15.84 28.26
N CYS A 358 -44.35 -16.81 27.84
CA CYS A 358 -44.76 -18.21 27.84
C CYS A 358 -43.50 -19.06 28.03
N SER A 359 -43.57 -20.00 28.98
CA SER A 359 -42.45 -20.81 29.47
C SER A 359 -41.80 -21.69 28.39
N PRO A 360 -40.52 -22.07 28.56
CA PRO A 360 -39.75 -22.74 27.52
C PRO A 360 -40.12 -24.23 27.43
N ARG A 361 -40.65 -24.65 26.28
CA ARG A 361 -40.53 -26.04 25.82
C ARG A 361 -40.01 -26.09 24.40
N SER A 362 -38.75 -26.50 24.32
CA SER A 362 -38.14 -27.33 23.27
C SER A 362 -38.47 -27.01 21.82
N LEU A 363 -37.47 -26.51 21.08
CA LEU A 363 -37.16 -26.94 19.71
C LEU A 363 -35.73 -26.50 19.36
N GLU A 364 -34.78 -27.42 19.54
CA GLU A 364 -33.48 -27.37 18.87
C GLU A 364 -33.70 -27.51 17.36
N ALA A 365 -33.30 -26.49 16.59
CA ALA A 365 -33.09 -26.64 15.16
C ALA A 365 -31.74 -26.02 14.80
N ARG A 366 -30.76 -26.92 14.63
CA ARG A 366 -29.40 -26.63 14.17
C ARG A 366 -29.42 -25.91 12.83
N SER A 367 -28.71 -24.78 12.76
CA SER A 367 -28.26 -24.18 11.51
C SER A 367 -27.20 -25.08 10.85
N ARG A 368 -27.56 -25.69 9.70
CA ARG A 368 -26.60 -26.24 8.75
C ARG A 368 -26.51 -25.29 7.55
N TRP A 369 -25.40 -24.57 7.45
CA TRP A 369 -24.85 -24.15 6.15
C TRP A 369 -23.47 -24.82 6.02
N PRO A 370 -23.19 -25.56 4.94
CA PRO A 370 -22.00 -26.39 4.85
C PRO A 370 -20.74 -25.55 4.65
N SER A 371 -19.79 -25.72 5.56
CA SER A 371 -18.37 -25.43 5.37
C SER A 371 -17.81 -26.39 4.33
N ALA A 372 -17.36 -25.86 3.18
CA ALA A 372 -16.51 -26.61 2.26
C ALA A 372 -15.11 -26.71 2.89
N SER A 373 -14.86 -27.81 3.59
CA SER A 373 -13.55 -28.19 4.10
C SER A 373 -12.69 -28.78 3.00
N ALA A 374 -11.40 -28.46 3.08
CA ALA A 374 -10.29 -29.06 2.37
C ALA A 374 -10.41 -30.60 2.25
N GLY A 375 -10.24 -31.11 1.03
CA GLY A 375 -9.98 -32.52 0.76
C GLY A 375 -8.48 -32.74 0.65
N GLY A 376 -7.88 -33.20 1.74
CA GLY A 376 -6.50 -33.68 1.78
C GLY A 376 -6.38 -35.09 1.20
N CYS A 377 -5.29 -35.25 0.45
CA CYS A 377 -4.56 -36.47 0.10
C CYS A 377 -4.78 -37.71 0.99
N THR A 378 -5.12 -38.84 0.38
CA THR A 378 -4.60 -40.17 0.76
C THR A 378 -4.46 -41.05 -0.47
N SER A 379 -3.28 -41.62 -0.61
CA SER A 379 -2.83 -42.60 -1.60
C SER A 379 -3.28 -44.03 -1.24
N LEU A 380 -3.46 -44.90 -2.25
CA LEU A 380 -2.82 -46.23 -2.41
C LEU A 380 -3.63 -47.19 -3.33
N ARG A 381 -3.05 -47.44 -4.51
CA ARG A 381 -2.80 -48.72 -5.25
C ARG A 381 -3.87 -49.79 -5.52
N SER A 382 -3.62 -50.46 -6.67
CA SER A 382 -4.07 -51.79 -7.19
C SER A 382 -5.54 -51.88 -7.63
N ASN A 383 -5.91 -52.35 -8.83
CA ASN A 383 -5.26 -53.17 -9.87
C ASN A 383 -5.34 -52.55 -11.27
#